data_AF-A0AA38F7Z9-F1
#
_entry.id   AF-A0AA38F7Z9-F1
#
_cell.length_a   1.000
_cell.length_b   1.000
_cell.length_c   1.000
_cell.angle_alpha   90.00
_cell.angle_beta   90.00
_cell.angle_gamma   90.00
#
_symmetry.space_group_name_H-M   'P 1'
#
loop_
_entity.id
_entity.type
_entity.pdbx_description
1 polymer ?
#
loop_
_entity_poly.entity_id
_entity_poly.type
_entity_poly.pdbx_seq_one_letter_code
_entity_poly.pdbx_strand_id
1 'polypeptide(L)' 'ATFDCLLKTYAFLTPDLWRETRFSKSPFQEYTDFLAKPAKAFMLEDVDKEAIPA' A
#
# COMPACT_ATOMS: atom_id res chain seq x y z
N ALA A 1 -10.90 -24.78 12.00
CA ALA A 1 -11.63 -24.16 13.12
C ALA A 1 -10.85 -23.00 13.74
N THR A 2 -9.59 -23.19 14.15
CA THR A 2 -8.80 -22.15 14.85
C THR A 2 -8.55 -20.88 14.02
N PHE A 3 -8.19 -21.02 12.75
CA PHE A 3 -7.95 -19.87 11.86
C PHE A 3 -9.19 -18.96 11.72
N ASP A 4 -10.35 -19.57 11.52
CA ASP A 4 -11.63 -18.86 11.38
C ASP A 4 -12.04 -18.14 12.69
N CYS A 5 -11.74 -18.74 13.85
CA CYS A 5 -11.91 -18.08 15.14
C CYS A 5 -11.03 -16.82 15.25
N LEU A 6 -9.76 -16.91 14.83
CA LEU A 6 -8.82 -15.78 14.87
C LEU A 6 -9.26 -14.63 13.94
N LEU A 7 -9.73 -14.92 12.73
CA LEU A 7 -10.25 -13.89 11.82
C LEU A 7 -11.43 -13.12 12.43
N LYS A 8 -12.33 -13.83 13.12
CA LYS A 8 -13.52 -13.25 13.74
C LYS A 8 -13.20 -12.30 14.90
N THR A 9 -11.98 -12.34 15.46
CA THR A 9 -11.58 -11.41 16.52
C THR A 9 -11.58 -9.95 16.08
N TYR A 10 -11.25 -9.66 14.81
CA TYR A 10 -11.32 -8.31 14.24
C TYR A 10 -12.69 -7.99 13.61
N ALA A 11 -13.48 -9.02 13.30
CA ALA A 11 -14.83 -8.85 12.76
C ALA A 11 -15.86 -8.47 13.83
N PHE A 12 -15.56 -8.70 15.10
CA PHE A 12 -16.45 -8.37 16.22
C PHE A 12 -16.35 -6.88 16.57
N LEU A 13 -17.48 -6.16 16.48
CA LEU A 13 -17.54 -4.73 16.76
C LEU A 13 -17.72 -4.47 18.26
N THR A 14 -16.64 -4.10 18.93
CA THR A 14 -16.65 -3.68 20.34
C THR A 14 -16.98 -2.19 20.47
N PRO A 15 -17.47 -1.71 21.63
CA PRO A 15 -17.78 -0.29 21.85
C PRO A 15 -16.61 0.67 21.62
N ASP A 16 -15.37 0.19 21.75
CA ASP A 16 -14.17 1.00 21.47
C ASP A 16 -14.02 1.34 19.97
N LEU A 17 -14.55 0.46 19.10
CA LEU A 17 -14.51 0.59 17.64
C LEU A 17 -15.72 1.35 17.06
N TRP A 18 -16.61 1.91 17.88
CA TRP A 18 -17.78 2.69 17.40
C TRP A 18 -17.44 4.10 16.94
N ARG A 19 -16.21 4.56 17.18
CA ARG A 19 -15.76 5.87 16.71
C ARG A 19 -15.81 5.92 15.19
N GLU A 20 -16.09 7.11 14.64
CA GLU A 20 -16.16 7.30 13.20
C GLU A 20 -14.84 6.95 12.51
N THR A 21 -14.92 6.13 11.45
CA THR A 21 -13.76 5.74 10.64
C THR A 21 -13.28 6.92 9.80
N ARG A 22 -12.00 7.30 9.97
CA ARG A 22 -11.35 8.29 9.10
C ARG A 22 -10.87 7.61 7.82
N PHE A 23 -11.49 7.94 6.69
CA PHE A 23 -11.06 7.45 5.40
C PHE A 23 -9.81 8.20 4.92
N SER A 24 -8.71 7.46 4.75
CA SER A 24 -7.50 7.94 4.06
C SER A 24 -7.52 7.52 2.59
N LYS A 25 -6.66 8.13 1.77
CA LYS A 25 -6.44 7.67 0.40
C LYS A 25 -6.00 6.20 0.43
N SER A 26 -6.46 5.41 -0.54
CA SER A 26 -6.00 4.03 -0.65
C SER A 26 -4.54 4.02 -1.11
N PRO A 27 -3.72 3.01 -0.71
CA PRO A 27 -2.34 2.92 -1.16
C PRO A 27 -2.22 2.91 -2.69
N PHE A 28 -3.14 2.26 -3.39
CA PHE A 28 -3.17 2.26 -4.86
C PHE A 28 -3.37 3.66 -5.45
N GLN A 29 -4.15 4.51 -4.78
CA GLN A 29 -4.37 5.88 -5.21
C GLN A 29 -3.18 6.79 -4.85
N GLU A 30 -2.52 6.56 -3.72
CA GLU A 30 -1.34 7.33 -3.30
C GLU A 30 -0.11 7.02 -4.16
N TYR A 31 0.09 5.76 -4.54
CA TYR A 31 1.23 5.32 -5.34
C TYR A 31 0.87 5.17 -6.83
N THR A 32 -0.20 5.79 -7.30
CA THR A 32 -0.64 5.66 -8.70
C THR A 32 0.43 6.11 -9.68
N ASP A 33 1.16 7.19 -9.39
CA ASP A 33 2.22 7.72 -10.25
C ASP A 33 3.41 6.76 -10.32
N PHE A 34 3.69 6.07 -9.21
CA PHE A 34 4.73 5.03 -9.13
C PHE A 34 4.31 3.77 -9.91
N LEU A 35 3.07 3.31 -9.71
CA LEU A 35 2.55 2.09 -10.34
C LEU A 35 2.26 2.25 -11.84
N ALA A 36 2.03 3.49 -12.31
CA ALA A 36 1.82 3.78 -13.72
C ALA A 36 3.10 3.61 -14.55
N LYS A 37 4.29 3.67 -13.92
CA LYS A 37 5.54 3.42 -14.61
C LYS A 37 5.65 1.93 -14.95
N PRO A 38 5.92 1.56 -16.22
CA PRO A 38 6.14 0.16 -16.56
C PRO A 38 7.41 -0.33 -15.84
N ALA A 39 7.40 -1.58 -15.36
CA ALA A 39 8.55 -2.17 -14.64
C ALA A 39 9.88 -2.06 -15.42
N LYS A 40 9.82 -1.96 -16.75
CA LYS A 40 10.97 -1.74 -17.62
C LYS A 40 11.55 -0.31 -17.56
N ALA A 41 10.71 0.71 -17.32
CA ALA A 41 11.17 2.07 -17.11
C ALA A 41 11.87 2.22 -15.75
N PHE A 42 11.44 1.43 -14.75
CA PHE A 42 12.08 1.38 -13.45
C PHE A 42 13.56 0.94 -13.54
N MET A 43 13.84 -0.07 -14.36
CA MET A 43 15.21 -0.58 -14.54
C MET A 43 16.11 0.31 -15.40
N LEU A 44 15.55 1.27 -16.15
CA LEU A 44 16.32 2.19 -17.00
C LEU A 44 16.72 3.46 -16.21
N GLU A 45 15.85 3.93 -15.31
CA GLU A 45 16.13 5.12 -14.48
C GLU A 45 17.32 4.92 -13.52
N ASP A 46 17.55 3.70 -13.04
CA ASP A 46 18.71 3.38 -12.18
C ASP A 46 20.03 3.31 -12.96
N VAL A 47 20.00 2.99 -14.27
CA VAL A 47 21.20 2.90 -15.13
C VAL A 47 21.63 4.29 -15.62
N ASP A 48 20.68 5.17 -15.93
CA ASP A 48 20.98 6.50 -16.48
C ASP A 48 21.43 7.51 -15.41
N LYS A 49 21.20 7.24 -14.11
CA LYS A 49 21.57 8.15 -13.02
C LYS A 49 22.98 7.92 -12.47
N GLU A 50 23.58 6.76 -12.75
CA GLU A 50 24.96 6.43 -12.37
C GLU A 50 25.99 6.82 -13.45
N ALA A 51 25.52 7.13 -14.67
CA ALA A 51 26.35 7.67 -15.73
C ALA A 51 26.20 9.21 -15.81
N ILE A 52 27.25 9.91 -15.37
CA ILE A 52 27.51 11.37 -15.46
C ILE A 52 27.17 12.11 -14.14
N PRO A 53 28.21 12.46 -13.36
CA PRO A 53 28.85 13.76 -13.57
C PRO A 53 30.38 13.72 -13.72
N ALA A 54 30.87 14.78 -14.38
CA ALA A 54 32.22 15.12 -14.85
C ALA A 54 33.37 14.99 -13.84
#